data_AF-A0A523W464-F1
#
_entry.id   AF-A0A523W464-F1
#
_cell.length_a   1.000
_cell.length_b   1.000
_cell.length_c   1.000
_cell.angle_alpha   90.00
_cell.angle_beta   90.00
_cell.angle_gamma   90.00
#
_symmetry.space_group_name_H-M   'P 1'
#
loop_
_entity.id
_entity.type
_entity.pdbx_description
1 polymer ?
#
loop_
_entity_poly.entity_id
_entity_poly.type
_entity_poly.pdbx_seq_one_letter_code
_entity_poly.pdbx_strand_id
1 'polypeptide(L)'
;MKKSSLFFTLMLALLLGILASPSLAQAPPIREQLVYSLNVFDGKTYTSGFCPRGEDTIYIIANENNAITARITLVYFWPITARYMAGFKTLNEEVEGTLELLRDGKVIRSLEKEDNVVFYPEGYFGENSKMYLHEEAHAFFQKYEDATKEYYARIDEYYEKTREYREAFEEFLENIGERRKAGEELSRTQVEAQMPKQPSPPEGVRFYTTPVS
;
A
#
# COMPACT_ATOMS: atom_id res chain seq x y z
N MET A 1 -64.28 31.65 -8.71
CA MET A 1 -63.31 30.64 -9.20
C MET A 1 -61.85 31.15 -9.26
N LYS A 2 -61.56 32.43 -9.54
CA LYS A 2 -60.17 32.96 -9.64
C LYS A 2 -59.34 32.94 -8.34
N LYS A 3 -59.95 33.09 -7.16
CA LYS A 3 -59.23 33.13 -5.86
C LYS A 3 -58.64 31.78 -5.44
N SER A 4 -59.27 30.66 -5.80
CA SER A 4 -58.79 29.30 -5.50
C SER A 4 -57.57 28.94 -6.37
N SER A 5 -57.58 29.34 -7.64
CA SER A 5 -56.44 29.15 -8.54
C SER A 5 -55.19 29.89 -8.06
N LEU A 6 -55.31 31.14 -7.60
CA LEU A 6 -54.18 31.93 -7.09
C LEU A 6 -53.55 31.31 -5.84
N PHE A 7 -54.39 30.77 -4.95
CA PHE A 7 -53.93 30.10 -3.73
C PHE A 7 -53.18 28.80 -4.06
N PHE A 8 -53.66 28.05 -5.05
CA PHE A 8 -53.02 26.82 -5.51
C PHE A 8 -51.68 27.09 -6.21
N THR A 9 -51.57 28.15 -7.01
CA THR A 9 -50.31 28.55 -7.65
C THR A 9 -49.28 29.00 -6.62
N LEU A 10 -49.71 29.74 -5.58
CA LEU A 10 -48.83 30.17 -4.50
C LEU A 10 -48.34 28.98 -3.67
N MET A 11 -49.21 28.01 -3.38
CA MET A 11 -48.85 26.80 -2.64
C MET A 11 -47.88 25.92 -3.45
N LEU A 12 -48.10 25.80 -4.77
CA LEU A 12 -47.23 25.05 -5.67
C LEU A 12 -45.85 25.72 -5.82
N ALA A 13 -45.81 27.05 -5.91
CA ALA A 13 -44.56 27.82 -5.92
C ALA A 13 -43.79 27.68 -4.60
N LEU A 14 -44.50 27.64 -3.46
CA LEU A 14 -43.89 27.40 -2.15
C LEU A 14 -43.35 25.96 -2.05
N LEU A 15 -44.09 24.96 -2.55
CA LEU A 15 -43.66 23.57 -2.57
C LEU A 15 -42.43 23.37 -3.46
N LEU A 16 -42.41 24.01 -4.64
CA LEU A 16 -41.27 24.02 -5.56
C LEU A 16 -40.07 24.77 -4.97
N GLY A 17 -40.29 25.83 -4.20
CA GLY A 17 -39.24 26.55 -3.48
C GLY A 17 -38.58 25.72 -2.37
N ILE A 18 -39.35 24.85 -1.69
CA ILE A 18 -38.82 23.93 -0.67
C ILE A 18 -38.04 22.79 -1.32
N LEU A 19 -38.52 22.26 -2.45
CA LEU A 19 -37.85 21.20 -3.22
C LEU A 19 -36.60 21.67 -3.98
N ALA A 20 -36.46 22.97 -4.21
CA ALA A 20 -35.29 23.59 -4.85
C ALA A 20 -34.18 23.96 -3.87
N SER A 21 -34.24 23.53 -2.61
CA SER A 21 -33.08 23.59 -1.73
C SER A 21 -32.03 22.63 -2.28
N PRO A 22 -30.89 23.08 -2.83
CA PRO A 22 -29.81 22.17 -3.09
C PRO A 22 -29.47 21.55 -1.73
N SER A 23 -29.68 20.24 -1.62
CA SER A 23 -29.05 19.44 -0.59
C SER A 23 -27.56 19.75 -0.68
N LEU A 24 -27.09 20.67 0.16
CA LEU A 24 -25.68 20.90 0.40
C LEU A 24 -25.22 19.72 1.24
N ALA A 25 -25.17 18.53 0.62
CA ALA A 25 -24.34 17.44 1.07
C ALA A 25 -22.88 17.87 0.83
N GLN A 26 -22.46 18.90 1.56
CA GLN A 26 -21.07 19.32 1.59
C GLN A 26 -20.31 18.18 2.25
N ALA A 27 -19.32 17.63 1.54
CA ALA A 27 -18.47 16.59 2.09
C ALA A 27 -17.94 17.07 3.45
N PRO A 28 -18.02 16.24 4.51
CA PRO A 28 -17.49 16.58 5.82
C PRO A 28 -16.11 17.22 5.69
N PRO A 29 -15.88 18.39 6.31
CA PRO A 29 -14.60 19.07 6.19
C PRO A 29 -13.49 18.18 6.75
N ILE A 30 -12.30 18.28 6.15
CA ILE A 30 -11.10 17.61 6.64
C ILE A 30 -10.88 18.07 8.08
N ARG A 31 -10.74 17.12 9.01
CA ARG A 31 -10.53 17.41 10.43
C ARG A 31 -9.45 16.55 10.99
N GLU A 32 -8.63 17.13 11.85
CA GLU A 32 -7.78 16.37 12.74
C GLU A 32 -8.63 15.56 13.72
N GLN A 33 -8.34 14.27 13.86
CA GLN A 33 -9.04 13.35 14.75
C GLN A 33 -8.07 12.33 15.34
N LEU A 34 -8.33 11.93 16.58
CA LEU A 34 -7.87 10.67 17.12
C LEU A 34 -8.54 9.53 16.34
N VAL A 35 -7.74 8.61 15.83
CA VAL A 35 -8.17 7.40 15.15
C VAL A 35 -7.41 6.20 15.70
N TYR A 36 -7.96 5.01 15.49
CA TYR A 36 -7.22 3.77 15.70
C TYR A 36 -6.76 3.23 14.35
N SER A 37 -5.45 3.22 14.11
CA SER A 37 -4.85 2.50 12.98
C SER A 37 -4.85 1.02 13.29
N LEU A 38 -5.23 0.20 12.30
CA LEU A 38 -5.48 -1.23 12.46
C LEU A 38 -4.62 -2.01 11.48
N ASN A 39 -3.94 -3.04 11.96
CA ASN A 39 -3.47 -4.16 11.15
C ASN A 39 -4.07 -5.42 11.76
N VAL A 40 -5.14 -5.91 11.14
CA VAL A 40 -5.97 -6.97 11.72
C VAL A 40 -6.08 -8.14 10.77
N PHE A 41 -6.16 -9.34 11.33
CA PHE A 41 -6.37 -10.56 10.58
C PHE A 41 -7.83 -10.61 10.08
N ASP A 42 -8.01 -10.87 8.78
CA ASP A 42 -9.31 -10.88 8.11
C ASP A 42 -9.88 -12.29 7.84
N GLY A 43 -9.21 -13.33 8.34
CA GLY A 43 -9.56 -14.73 8.10
C GLY A 43 -8.65 -15.40 7.06
N LYS A 44 -7.86 -14.62 6.33
CA LYS A 44 -6.90 -15.11 5.34
C LYS A 44 -5.55 -14.45 5.52
N THR A 45 -5.52 -13.12 5.54
CA THR A 45 -4.32 -12.29 5.57
C THR A 45 -4.51 -11.14 6.57
N TYR A 46 -3.55 -10.20 6.60
CA TYR A 46 -3.66 -8.99 7.40
C TYR A 46 -4.05 -7.81 6.52
N THR A 47 -5.12 -7.13 6.92
CA THR A 47 -5.60 -5.92 6.26
C THR A 47 -5.30 -4.70 7.11
N SER A 48 -4.71 -3.68 6.48
CA SER A 48 -4.51 -2.36 7.08
C SER A 48 -5.76 -1.51 6.94
N GLY A 49 -6.12 -0.80 8.00
CA GLY A 49 -7.27 0.11 8.02
C GLY A 49 -7.16 1.14 9.13
N PHE A 50 -8.25 1.87 9.33
CA PHE A 50 -8.41 2.70 10.51
C PHE A 50 -9.86 2.78 10.94
N CYS A 51 -10.06 3.03 12.23
CA CYS A 51 -11.35 3.30 12.83
C CYS A 51 -11.42 4.79 13.19
N PRO A 52 -12.34 5.58 12.59
CA PRO A 52 -12.51 6.99 12.91
C PRO A 52 -13.18 7.15 14.28
N ARG A 53 -13.06 8.35 14.87
CA ARG A 53 -13.61 8.68 16.20
C ARG A 53 -15.12 8.41 16.36
N GLY A 54 -15.88 8.40 15.27
CA GLY A 54 -17.33 8.24 15.31
C GLY A 54 -17.82 6.81 15.57
N GLU A 55 -16.93 5.82 15.59
CA GLU A 55 -17.27 4.43 15.81
C GLU A 55 -16.94 4.01 17.25
N ASP A 56 -17.89 3.38 17.93
CA ASP A 56 -17.75 2.99 19.33
C ASP A 56 -17.18 1.58 19.52
N THR A 57 -17.11 0.76 18.46
CA THR A 57 -16.75 -0.66 18.58
C THR A 57 -15.94 -1.15 17.39
N ILE A 58 -14.85 -1.86 17.68
CA ILE A 58 -14.01 -2.57 16.71
C ILE A 58 -14.15 -4.08 17.00
N TYR A 59 -14.47 -4.86 15.97
CA TYR A 59 -14.51 -6.32 16.05
C TYR A 59 -13.25 -6.90 15.41
N ILE A 60 -12.62 -7.87 16.09
CA ILE A 60 -11.42 -8.57 15.63
C ILE A 60 -11.60 -10.08 15.73
N ILE A 61 -10.89 -10.82 14.88
CA ILE A 61 -10.86 -12.29 14.95
C ILE A 61 -10.00 -12.72 16.14
N ALA A 62 -10.55 -13.59 16.99
CA ALA A 62 -9.85 -14.09 18.17
C ALA A 62 -8.77 -15.12 17.81
N ASN A 63 -7.82 -15.31 18.73
CA ASN A 63 -6.69 -16.25 18.64
C ASN A 63 -5.69 -15.95 17.52
N GLU A 64 -5.68 -14.71 17.03
CA GLU A 64 -4.69 -14.19 16.08
C GLU A 64 -4.08 -12.90 16.65
N ASN A 65 -2.82 -12.65 16.29
CA ASN A 65 -2.19 -11.38 16.62
C ASN A 65 -2.88 -10.26 15.81
N ASN A 66 -3.06 -9.10 16.42
CA ASN A 66 -3.66 -7.94 15.78
C ASN A 66 -2.99 -6.70 16.37
N ALA A 67 -2.70 -5.70 15.54
CA ALA A 67 -2.12 -4.45 16.00
C ALA A 67 -3.14 -3.32 15.90
N ILE A 68 -3.30 -2.59 17.00
CA ILE A 68 -4.17 -1.42 17.12
C ILE A 68 -3.32 -0.30 17.71
N THR A 69 -3.23 0.83 17.01
CA THR A 69 -2.42 1.97 17.44
C THR A 69 -3.26 3.24 17.42
N ALA A 70 -3.29 3.97 18.53
CA ALA A 70 -3.94 5.27 18.62
C ALA A 70 -3.07 6.34 17.94
N ARG A 71 -3.66 7.08 17.00
CA ARG A 71 -2.95 8.09 16.20
C ARG A 71 -3.79 9.34 16.01
N ILE A 72 -3.17 10.51 15.93
CA ILE A 72 -3.80 11.75 15.48
C ILE A 72 -3.48 11.94 13.99
N THR A 73 -4.54 12.10 13.18
CA THR A 73 -4.43 12.28 11.72
C THR A 73 -5.56 13.12 11.17
N LEU A 74 -5.47 13.49 9.89
CA LEU A 74 -6.56 14.13 9.17
C LEU A 74 -7.56 13.09 8.67
N VAL A 75 -8.82 13.22 9.03
CA VAL A 75 -9.92 12.38 8.53
C VAL A 75 -10.80 13.20 7.60
N TYR A 76 -11.13 12.62 6.45
CA TYR A 76 -11.98 13.25 5.45
C TYR A 76 -12.83 12.23 4.71
N PHE A 77 -13.99 12.65 4.22
CA PHE A 77 -14.86 11.80 3.43
C PHE A 77 -14.47 11.88 1.95
N TRP A 78 -14.27 10.74 1.31
CA TRP A 78 -13.98 10.64 -0.12
C TRP A 78 -15.26 10.31 -0.91
N PRO A 79 -15.85 11.27 -1.65
CA PRO A 79 -17.18 11.10 -2.24
C PRO A 79 -17.26 10.01 -3.30
N ILE A 80 -16.17 9.75 -4.03
CA ILE A 80 -16.16 8.77 -5.14
C ILE A 80 -16.38 7.34 -4.62
N THR A 81 -15.82 7.02 -3.46
CA THR A 81 -15.95 5.69 -2.84
C THR A 81 -16.93 5.67 -1.68
N ALA A 82 -17.49 6.83 -1.32
CA ALA A 82 -18.36 7.03 -0.16
C ALA A 82 -17.75 6.50 1.15
N ARG A 83 -16.45 6.69 1.36
CA ARG A 83 -15.71 6.19 2.54
C ARG A 83 -14.96 7.32 3.24
N TYR A 84 -14.78 7.17 4.55
CA TYR A 84 -13.81 7.97 5.28
C TYR A 84 -12.39 7.49 4.96
N MET A 85 -11.49 8.45 4.81
CA MET A 85 -10.08 8.26 4.51
C MET A 85 -9.24 8.94 5.60
N ALA A 86 -8.11 8.33 5.93
CA ALA A 86 -7.11 8.90 6.83
C ALA A 86 -5.94 9.47 6.03
N GLY A 87 -5.52 10.68 6.40
CA GLY A 87 -4.42 11.43 5.82
C GLY A 87 -3.07 11.11 6.47
N PHE A 88 -2.77 9.83 6.71
CA PHE A 88 -1.53 9.39 7.38
C PHE A 88 -0.24 9.83 6.66
N LYS A 89 -0.31 10.24 5.38
CA LYS A 89 0.84 10.82 4.67
C LYS A 89 1.11 12.29 5.05
N THR A 90 0.08 13.00 5.52
CA THR A 90 0.15 14.43 5.83
C THR A 90 0.32 14.67 7.33
N LEU A 91 -0.42 13.93 8.16
CA LEU A 91 -0.36 13.98 9.63
C LEU A 91 -0.49 12.57 10.17
N ASN A 92 0.44 12.14 11.00
CA ASN A 92 0.46 10.77 11.53
C ASN A 92 1.14 10.71 12.89
N GLU A 93 0.62 11.48 13.83
CA GLU A 93 1.19 11.58 15.17
C GLU A 93 0.75 10.37 15.99
N GLU A 94 1.72 9.76 16.66
CA GLU A 94 1.43 8.65 17.57
C GLU A 94 0.92 9.19 18.90
N VAL A 95 -0.07 8.51 19.47
CA VAL A 95 -0.58 8.82 20.81
C VAL A 95 -0.02 7.79 21.76
N GLU A 96 0.84 8.24 22.67
CA GLU A 96 1.35 7.40 23.74
C GLU A 96 0.24 7.03 24.72
N GLY A 97 0.27 5.78 25.20
CA GLY A 97 -0.66 5.29 26.19
C GLY A 97 -0.62 3.77 26.33
N THR A 98 -1.43 3.29 27.25
CA THR A 98 -1.56 1.87 27.58
C THR A 98 -2.94 1.39 27.16
N LEU A 99 -3.02 0.23 26.50
CA LEU A 99 -4.28 -0.40 26.16
C LEU A 99 -4.77 -1.24 27.34
N GLU A 100 -5.89 -0.83 27.94
CA GLU A 100 -6.53 -1.59 29.01
C GLU A 100 -7.56 -2.58 28.46
N LEU A 101 -7.44 -3.83 28.86
CA LEU A 101 -8.43 -4.86 28.61
C LEU A 101 -9.37 -4.92 29.81
N LEU A 102 -10.66 -4.71 29.56
CA LEU A 102 -11.70 -4.73 30.57
C LEU A 102 -12.58 -5.99 30.45
N ARG A 103 -13.03 -6.49 31.60
CA ARG A 103 -14.12 -7.48 31.71
C ARG A 103 -15.06 -7.04 32.81
N ASP A 104 -16.35 -6.93 32.49
CA ASP A 104 -17.39 -6.46 33.43
C ASP A 104 -17.04 -5.12 34.11
N GLY A 105 -16.45 -4.20 33.35
CA GLY A 105 -16.06 -2.86 33.81
C GLY A 105 -14.78 -2.82 34.68
N LYS A 106 -14.08 -3.94 34.85
CA LYS A 106 -12.81 -4.01 35.59
C LYS A 106 -11.66 -4.28 34.65
N VAL A 107 -10.56 -3.57 34.84
CA VAL A 107 -9.30 -3.84 34.13
C VAL A 107 -8.79 -5.22 34.53
N ILE A 108 -8.61 -6.10 33.55
CA ILE A 108 -8.05 -7.45 33.73
C ILE A 108 -6.60 -7.55 33.23
N ARG A 109 -6.18 -6.62 32.37
CA ARG A 109 -4.82 -6.52 31.85
C ARG A 109 -4.59 -5.12 31.28
N SER A 110 -3.34 -4.69 31.34
CA SER A 110 -2.84 -3.48 30.67
C SER A 110 -1.73 -3.91 29.73
N LEU A 111 -1.76 -3.42 28.49
CA LEU A 111 -0.83 -3.74 27.42
C LEU A 111 -0.08 -2.48 27.01
N GLU A 112 1.25 -2.57 27.09
CA GLU A 112 2.13 -1.55 26.51
C GLU A 112 2.25 -1.76 25.00
N LYS A 113 2.84 -0.78 24.32
CA LYS A 113 3.15 -0.91 22.89
C LYS A 113 4.14 -2.05 22.67
N GLU A 114 3.87 -2.86 21.65
CA GLU A 114 4.72 -3.99 21.27
C GLU A 114 5.16 -3.88 19.81
N ASP A 115 6.46 -4.02 19.58
CA ASP A 115 7.03 -4.06 18.25
C ASP A 115 6.44 -5.24 17.47
N ASN A 116 6.00 -4.96 16.25
CA ASN A 116 5.42 -5.97 15.37
C ASN A 116 5.75 -5.72 13.90
N VAL A 117 5.64 -6.78 13.11
CA VAL A 117 5.65 -6.72 11.63
C VAL A 117 4.65 -7.70 11.06
N VAL A 118 4.15 -7.40 9.87
CA VAL A 118 3.44 -8.36 9.03
C VAL A 118 4.39 -8.87 7.95
N PHE A 119 4.64 -10.17 7.95
CA PHE A 119 5.43 -10.88 6.98
C PHE A 119 4.55 -11.53 5.92
N TYR A 120 4.86 -11.26 4.66
CA TYR A 120 4.18 -11.75 3.48
C TYR A 120 5.12 -12.67 2.68
N PRO A 121 5.04 -14.00 2.85
CA PRO A 121 5.99 -14.94 2.24
C PRO A 121 5.95 -14.98 0.72
N GLU A 122 4.82 -14.61 0.13
CA GLU A 122 4.57 -14.60 -1.32
C GLU A 122 4.49 -13.17 -1.88
N GLY A 123 5.03 -12.20 -1.11
CA GLY A 123 4.96 -10.77 -1.42
C GLY A 123 3.64 -10.15 -0.95
N TYR A 124 3.55 -8.82 -1.03
CA TYR A 124 2.50 -8.01 -0.40
C TYR A 124 1.05 -8.44 -0.74
N PHE A 125 0.82 -9.01 -1.92
CA PHE A 125 -0.51 -9.48 -2.36
C PHE A 125 -0.75 -10.97 -2.07
N GLY A 126 0.19 -11.63 -1.40
CA GLY A 126 0.08 -13.02 -0.97
C GLY A 126 -0.97 -13.19 0.13
N GLU A 127 -1.51 -14.40 0.20
CA GLU A 127 -2.66 -14.68 1.06
C GLU A 127 -2.26 -15.28 2.42
N ASN A 128 -0.99 -15.67 2.59
CA ASN A 128 -0.49 -16.42 3.76
C ASN A 128 0.37 -15.56 4.70
N SER A 129 -0.03 -14.31 4.94
CA SER A 129 0.75 -13.40 5.79
C SER A 129 0.64 -13.75 7.28
N LYS A 130 1.67 -13.40 8.07
CA LYS A 130 1.72 -13.62 9.52
C LYS A 130 2.26 -12.40 10.24
N MET A 131 1.71 -12.11 11.42
CA MET A 131 2.23 -11.08 12.30
C MET A 131 3.20 -11.67 13.32
N TYR A 132 4.43 -11.16 13.30
CA TYR A 132 5.48 -11.49 14.25
C TYR A 132 5.66 -10.35 15.24
N LEU A 133 6.04 -10.67 16.48
CA LEU A 133 6.17 -9.73 17.58
C LEU A 133 7.61 -9.71 18.10
N HIS A 134 8.01 -8.60 18.71
CA HIS A 134 9.26 -8.45 19.46
C HIS A 134 10.51 -8.84 18.64
N GLU A 135 11.39 -9.69 19.20
CA GLU A 135 12.60 -10.17 18.55
C GLU A 135 12.34 -10.81 17.17
N GLU A 136 11.24 -11.55 17.01
CA GLU A 136 10.86 -12.12 15.72
C GLU A 136 10.51 -11.03 14.71
N ALA A 137 9.86 -9.95 15.15
CA ALA A 137 9.53 -8.83 14.28
C ALA A 137 10.79 -8.18 13.70
N HIS A 138 11.78 -7.90 14.56
CA HIS A 138 13.08 -7.37 14.15
C HIS A 138 13.83 -8.35 13.22
N ALA A 139 13.81 -9.64 13.53
CA ALA A 139 14.48 -10.66 12.71
C ALA A 139 13.88 -10.76 11.29
N PHE A 140 12.54 -10.74 11.17
CA PHE A 140 11.87 -10.79 9.86
C PHE A 140 11.99 -9.49 9.08
N PHE A 141 12.11 -8.35 9.77
CA PHE A 141 12.41 -7.08 9.11
C PHE A 141 13.85 -7.06 8.57
N GLN A 142 14.84 -7.42 9.40
CA GLN A 142 16.24 -7.50 8.99
C GLN A 142 16.43 -8.47 7.81
N LYS A 143 15.77 -9.63 7.84
CA LYS A 143 15.77 -10.59 6.72
C LYS A 143 15.32 -9.95 5.40
N TYR A 144 14.32 -9.07 5.45
CA TYR A 144 13.84 -8.36 4.26
C TYR A 144 14.81 -7.27 3.81
N GLU A 145 15.39 -6.51 4.75
CA GLU A 145 16.42 -5.51 4.44
C GLU A 145 17.64 -6.14 3.78
N ASP A 146 18.13 -7.27 4.31
CA ASP A 146 19.27 -7.99 3.76
C ASP A 146 18.99 -8.51 2.34
N ALA A 147 17.82 -9.12 2.11
CA ALA A 147 17.43 -9.61 0.79
C ALA A 147 17.28 -8.47 -0.23
N THR A 148 16.76 -7.31 0.21
CA THR A 148 16.61 -6.12 -0.61
C THR A 148 17.98 -5.53 -0.98
N LYS A 149 18.89 -5.44 -0.01
CA LYS A 149 20.27 -5.00 -0.22
C LYS A 149 21.00 -5.90 -1.23
N GLU A 150 20.86 -7.22 -1.07
CA GLU A 150 21.47 -8.18 -1.99
C GLU A 150 20.89 -8.05 -3.41
N TYR A 151 19.57 -7.87 -3.52
CA TYR A 151 18.91 -7.62 -4.82
C TYR A 151 19.47 -6.38 -5.52
N TYR A 152 19.63 -5.26 -4.79
CA TYR A 152 20.20 -4.05 -5.38
C TYR A 152 21.65 -4.24 -5.83
N ALA A 153 22.47 -4.98 -5.08
CA ALA A 153 23.82 -5.32 -5.53
C ALA A 153 23.82 -6.11 -6.85
N ARG A 154 22.87 -7.04 -7.03
CA ARG A 154 22.72 -7.78 -8.30
C ARG A 154 22.22 -6.88 -9.44
N ILE A 155 21.40 -5.88 -9.13
CA ILE A 155 20.94 -4.89 -10.12
C ILE A 155 22.12 -4.04 -10.62
N ASP A 156 22.99 -3.61 -9.71
CA ASP A 156 24.20 -2.87 -10.08
C ASP A 156 25.11 -3.71 -11.00
N GLU A 157 25.34 -4.98 -10.64
CA GLU A 157 26.11 -5.91 -11.48
C GLU A 157 25.46 -6.12 -12.86
N TYR A 158 24.12 -6.23 -12.91
CA TYR A 158 23.39 -6.35 -14.16
C TYR A 158 23.57 -5.11 -15.06
N TYR A 159 23.57 -3.91 -14.48
CA TYR A 159 23.78 -2.69 -15.25
C TYR A 159 25.20 -2.59 -15.81
N GLU A 160 26.21 -2.98 -15.04
CA GLU A 160 27.59 -3.04 -15.52
C GLU A 160 27.73 -4.04 -16.68
N LYS A 161 27.21 -5.27 -16.53
CA LYS A 161 27.19 -6.27 -17.62
C LYS A 161 26.41 -5.80 -18.84
N THR A 162 25.34 -5.03 -18.63
CA THR A 162 24.54 -4.47 -19.73
C THR A 162 25.34 -3.42 -20.50
N ARG A 163 26.16 -2.62 -19.82
CA ARG A 163 27.08 -1.67 -20.47
C ARG A 163 28.12 -2.42 -21.30
N GLU A 164 28.81 -3.39 -20.71
CA GLU A 164 29.81 -4.22 -21.39
C GLU A 164 29.21 -4.95 -22.61
N TYR A 165 28.00 -5.50 -22.47
CA TYR A 165 27.28 -6.13 -23.57
C TYR A 165 27.03 -5.16 -24.73
N ARG A 166 26.64 -3.91 -24.45
CA ARG A 166 26.39 -2.91 -25.50
C ARG A 166 27.66 -2.59 -26.28
N GLU A 167 28.76 -2.37 -25.57
CA GLU A 167 30.07 -2.11 -26.18
C GLU A 167 30.51 -3.30 -27.06
N ALA A 168 30.46 -4.52 -26.52
CA ALA A 168 30.81 -5.73 -27.28
C ALA A 168 29.87 -5.97 -28.48
N PHE A 169 28.59 -5.63 -28.35
CA PHE A 169 27.62 -5.79 -29.42
C PHE A 169 27.84 -4.77 -30.54
N GLU A 170 28.18 -3.53 -30.21
CA GLU A 170 28.58 -2.51 -31.19
C GLU A 170 29.84 -2.93 -31.95
N GLU A 171 30.89 -3.37 -31.24
CA GLU A 171 32.13 -3.89 -31.87
C GLU A 171 31.84 -5.10 -32.77
N PHE A 172 30.99 -6.03 -32.31
CA PHE A 172 30.55 -7.16 -33.10
C PHE A 172 29.85 -6.72 -34.41
N LEU A 173 28.94 -5.74 -34.34
CA LEU A 173 28.26 -5.23 -35.52
C LEU A 173 29.22 -4.56 -36.51
N GLU A 174 30.18 -3.79 -36.01
CA GLU A 174 31.22 -3.15 -36.83
C GLU A 174 32.09 -4.21 -37.54
N ASN A 175 32.59 -5.20 -36.80
CA ASN A 175 33.43 -6.27 -37.35
C ASN A 175 32.72 -7.07 -38.46
N ILE A 176 31.47 -7.47 -38.21
CA ILE A 176 30.65 -8.19 -39.19
C ILE A 176 30.37 -7.30 -40.42
N GLY A 177 30.15 -6.00 -40.21
CA GLY A 177 29.99 -5.02 -41.28
C GLY A 177 31.21 -4.93 -42.20
N GLU A 178 32.40 -4.80 -41.63
CA GLU A 178 33.66 -4.72 -42.39
C GLU A 178 33.98 -6.01 -43.15
N ARG A 179 33.76 -7.18 -42.54
CA ARG A 179 33.96 -8.49 -43.19
C ARG A 179 33.04 -8.67 -44.39
N ARG A 180 31.77 -8.26 -44.28
CA ARG A 180 30.83 -8.29 -45.41
C ARG A 180 31.24 -7.32 -46.52
N LYS A 181 31.73 -6.12 -46.19
CA LYS A 181 32.25 -5.17 -47.20
C LYS A 181 33.48 -5.73 -47.93
N ALA A 182 34.31 -6.51 -47.23
CA ALA A 182 35.46 -7.21 -47.81
C ALA A 182 35.07 -8.44 -48.67
N GLY A 183 33.77 -8.74 -48.81
CA GLY A 183 33.26 -9.83 -49.64
C GLY A 183 33.20 -11.19 -48.93
N GLU A 184 33.35 -11.24 -47.60
CA GLU A 184 33.20 -12.49 -46.85
C GLU A 184 31.73 -12.90 -46.71
N GLU A 185 31.38 -14.10 -47.19
CA GLU A 185 30.05 -14.68 -46.99
C GLU A 185 29.95 -15.37 -45.63
N LEU A 186 29.32 -14.67 -44.68
CA LEU A 186 29.07 -15.18 -43.33
C LEU A 186 27.70 -15.85 -43.25
N SER A 187 27.67 -17.15 -42.95
CA SER A 187 26.41 -17.85 -42.68
C SER A 187 25.78 -17.37 -41.38
N ARG A 188 24.44 -17.48 -41.29
CA ARG A 188 23.67 -17.10 -40.11
C ARG A 188 24.20 -17.77 -38.82
N THR A 189 24.51 -19.05 -38.88
CA THR A 189 25.00 -19.82 -37.73
C THR A 189 26.36 -19.32 -37.24
N GLN A 190 27.26 -18.89 -38.14
CA GLN A 190 28.55 -18.32 -37.75
C GLN A 190 28.41 -16.96 -37.08
N VAL A 191 27.47 -16.13 -37.56
CA VAL A 191 27.16 -14.82 -36.97
C VAL A 191 26.55 -14.98 -35.58
N GLU A 192 25.58 -15.88 -35.43
CA GLU A 192 24.94 -16.16 -34.15
C GLU A 192 25.92 -16.73 -33.11
N ALA A 193 26.89 -17.57 -33.52
CA ALA A 193 27.90 -18.12 -32.63
C ALA A 193 28.88 -17.07 -32.06
N GLN A 194 29.09 -15.96 -32.77
CA GLN A 194 29.97 -14.86 -32.36
C GLN A 194 29.22 -13.72 -31.65
N MET A 195 27.88 -13.76 -31.64
CA MET A 195 27.07 -12.69 -31.06
C MET A 195 27.25 -12.64 -29.53
N PRO A 196 27.57 -11.48 -28.95
CA PRO A 196 27.60 -11.31 -27.50
C PRO A 196 26.26 -11.71 -26.87
N LYS A 197 26.32 -12.29 -25.67
CA LYS A 197 25.11 -12.70 -24.94
C LYS A 197 24.59 -11.55 -24.09
N GLN A 198 23.32 -11.22 -24.29
CA GLN A 198 22.65 -10.22 -23.46
C GLN A 198 22.51 -10.73 -22.02
N PRO A 199 22.85 -9.93 -21.00
CA PRO A 199 22.63 -10.30 -19.61
C PRO A 199 21.12 -10.33 -19.30
N SER A 200 20.73 -11.21 -18.37
CA SER A 200 19.35 -11.29 -17.87
C SER A 200 19.20 -10.46 -16.60
N PRO A 201 18.08 -9.76 -16.40
CA PRO A 201 17.82 -9.03 -15.17
C PRO A 201 17.70 -9.99 -13.98
N PRO A 202 18.18 -9.61 -12.79
CA PRO A 202 18.07 -10.45 -11.60
C PRO A 202 16.62 -10.53 -11.13
N GLU A 203 16.26 -11.66 -10.54
CA GLU A 203 14.97 -11.81 -9.88
C GLU A 203 14.89 -10.93 -8.62
N GLY A 204 13.73 -10.30 -8.43
CA GLY A 204 13.41 -9.50 -7.25
C GLY A 204 13.16 -10.36 -6.00
N VAL A 205 13.12 -9.69 -4.85
CA VAL A 205 12.75 -10.32 -3.59
C VAL A 205 11.29 -10.79 -3.67
N ARG A 206 11.06 -12.08 -3.38
CA ARG A 206 9.75 -12.73 -3.53
C ARG A 206 8.83 -12.61 -2.31
N PHE A 207 9.35 -12.09 -1.20
CA PHE A 207 8.62 -11.87 0.04
C PHE A 207 8.71 -10.40 0.46
N TYR A 208 7.85 -9.99 1.39
CA TYR A 208 7.81 -8.63 1.90
C TYR A 208 7.55 -8.65 3.41
N THR A 209 8.13 -7.69 4.14
CA THR A 209 7.83 -7.45 5.55
C THR A 209 7.50 -5.98 5.72
N THR A 210 6.47 -5.64 6.49
CA THR A 210 6.25 -4.24 6.87
C THR A 210 7.42 -3.72 7.71
N PRO A 211 7.66 -2.40 7.76
CA PRO A 211 8.52 -1.83 8.79
C PRO A 211 8.05 -2.23 10.19
N VAL A 212 9.00 -2.32 11.13
CA VAL A 212 8.68 -2.47 12.55
C VAL A 212 7.86 -1.26 12.99
N SER A 213 6.69 -1.51 13.58
CA SER A 213 5.75 -0.47 14.04
C SER A 213 5.58 -0.45 15.54
#